data_AF-A0A925WZI7-F1
#
_entry.id   AF-A0A925WZI7-F1
#
_cell.length_a   1.000
_cell.length_b   1.000
_cell.length_c   1.000
_cell.angle_alpha   90.00
_cell.angle_beta   90.00
_cell.angle_gamma   90.00
#
_symmetry.space_group_name_H-M   'P 1'
#
loop_
_entity.id
_entity.type
_entity.pdbx_description
1 polymer ?
#
loop_
_entity_poly.entity_id
_entity_poly.type
_entity_poly.pdbx_seq_one_letter_code
_entity_poly.pdbx_strand_id
1 'polypeptide(L)'
;MQPKQHRRRYSRRVGGALLAALGLATGAAVMGTIPPANALAQDAAASSRLSIGIFQGDLAENANVKLGSWGSGRAEQSKENIFVGDSSIRLTTQGFYQGGRLDFTNPVDLGSAFGNPNAYVRLRVRFSGASGAQNSFDPGSGETARRAASPFERMRFLLTMADGTTYELIRPVSIAPTDDPDAYVPITFPVSALVKKGADGKPGPVPSGDGAKVKQMAVFGDRYAVFNLGEIGVITDETEFSVQPLDLPPVFVNDTISFIGSAEGGATTLRYTWDFDASDGIQADSEGRVITHVFKKAGKFTVTLTVTDVDGIKKPVTTTSEVEVTA
;
A
#
# COMPACT_ATOMS: atom_id res chain seq x y z
N MET A 1 -32.48 62.42 -20.13
CA MET A 1 -33.00 61.93 -21.43
C MET A 1 -31.84 61.80 -22.39
N GLN A 2 -31.72 60.64 -23.04
CA GLN A 2 -30.63 60.17 -23.93
C GLN A 2 -30.20 61.19 -25.03
N PRO A 3 -28.96 61.13 -25.60
CA PRO A 3 -28.65 60.05 -26.57
C PRO A 3 -27.18 59.66 -26.89
N LYS A 4 -27.10 58.53 -27.61
CA LYS A 4 -26.20 58.15 -28.73
C LYS A 4 -24.86 57.43 -28.48
N GLN A 5 -24.84 56.20 -28.98
CA GLN A 5 -23.69 55.32 -29.22
C GLN A 5 -22.75 55.86 -30.31
N HIS A 6 -21.46 55.54 -30.19
CA HIS A 6 -20.53 55.50 -31.31
C HIS A 6 -19.66 54.23 -31.24
N ARG A 7 -19.77 53.38 -32.28
CA ARG A 7 -18.86 52.26 -32.55
C ARG A 7 -17.50 52.80 -33.01
N ARG A 8 -16.40 52.17 -32.57
CA ARG A 8 -15.12 52.17 -33.30
C ARG A 8 -14.54 50.76 -33.35
N ARG A 9 -14.36 50.26 -34.58
CA ARG A 9 -13.55 49.08 -34.91
C ARG A 9 -12.08 49.40 -34.64
N TYR A 10 -11.35 48.49 -34.02
CA TYR A 10 -9.89 48.49 -34.06
C TYR A 10 -9.41 47.30 -34.89
N SER A 11 -8.78 47.61 -36.02
CA SER A 11 -7.91 46.73 -36.79
C SER A 11 -6.49 47.17 -36.50
N ARG A 12 -5.63 46.27 -36.01
CA ARG A 12 -4.18 46.39 -36.15
C ARG A 12 -3.56 45.01 -36.39
N ARG A 13 -3.04 44.84 -37.61
CA ARG A 13 -1.94 43.94 -37.91
C ARG A 13 -0.71 44.39 -37.12
N VAL A 14 0.01 43.46 -36.51
CA VAL A 14 1.43 43.61 -36.20
C VAL A 14 2.11 42.32 -36.63
N GLY A 15 3.07 42.46 -37.54
CA GLY A 15 3.96 41.38 -37.94
C GLY A 15 5.18 41.30 -37.02
N GLY A 16 5.71 40.08 -36.91
CA GLY A 16 7.13 39.77 -36.81
C GLY A 16 7.93 40.36 -35.64
N ALA A 17 8.22 39.54 -34.64
CA ALA A 17 9.56 39.41 -34.10
C ALA A 17 9.72 38.02 -33.46
N LEU A 18 10.54 37.21 -34.11
CA LEU A 18 11.12 35.97 -33.59
C LEU A 18 11.99 36.36 -32.38
N LEU A 19 11.67 35.86 -31.19
CA LEU A 19 12.67 35.68 -30.13
C LEU A 19 12.56 34.25 -29.64
N ALA A 20 13.57 33.46 -30.03
CA ALA A 20 13.86 32.16 -29.46
C ALA A 20 14.24 32.35 -27.99
N ALA A 21 13.36 31.90 -27.08
CA ALA A 21 13.74 31.63 -25.71
C ALA A 21 13.95 30.11 -25.60
N LEU A 22 15.21 29.68 -25.55
CA LEU A 22 15.57 28.40 -24.95
C LEU A 22 15.14 28.46 -23.49
N GLY A 23 13.95 27.93 -23.20
CA GLY A 23 13.56 27.55 -21.85
C GLY A 23 13.90 26.07 -21.68
N LEU A 24 15.01 25.76 -21.03
CA LEU A 24 15.19 24.47 -20.36
C LEU A 24 14.18 24.42 -19.21
N ALA A 25 12.94 24.09 -19.53
CA ALA A 25 12.00 23.59 -18.55
C ALA A 25 12.31 22.10 -18.42
N THR A 26 13.06 21.72 -17.38
CA THR A 26 13.04 20.34 -16.89
C THR A 26 11.64 20.10 -16.33
N GLY A 27 10.71 19.80 -17.23
CA GLY A 27 9.32 19.51 -16.90
C GLY A 27 9.26 18.10 -16.33
N ALA A 28 9.00 17.98 -15.04
CA ALA A 28 8.60 16.70 -14.47
C ALA A 28 7.23 16.34 -15.05
N ALA A 29 7.19 15.44 -16.02
CA ALA A 29 5.95 14.85 -16.49
C ALA A 29 5.53 13.75 -15.51
N VAL A 30 4.35 13.90 -14.89
CA VAL A 30 3.72 12.85 -14.10
C VAL A 30 2.85 12.01 -15.04
N MET A 31 3.15 10.72 -15.19
CA MET A 31 2.35 9.82 -16.04
C MET A 31 1.38 8.99 -15.19
N GLY A 32 0.10 9.05 -15.58
CA GLY A 32 -1.01 8.36 -14.93
C GLY A 32 -1.77 9.23 -13.92
N THR A 33 -3.10 9.30 -14.04
CA THR A 33 -3.95 9.77 -12.94
C THR A 33 -4.04 8.66 -11.90
N ILE A 34 -3.84 8.98 -10.61
CA ILE A 34 -4.25 8.06 -9.53
C ILE A 34 -5.77 7.93 -9.69
N PRO A 35 -6.33 6.77 -10.07
CA PRO A 35 -7.78 6.61 -10.05
C PRO A 35 -8.24 6.86 -8.61
N PRO A 36 -9.36 7.55 -8.39
CA PRO A 36 -9.89 7.72 -7.04
C PRO A 36 -10.03 6.34 -6.42
N ALA A 37 -9.55 6.16 -5.20
CA ALA A 37 -9.55 4.88 -4.49
C ALA A 37 -10.92 4.17 -4.52
N ASN A 38 -12.01 4.94 -4.67
CA ASN A 38 -13.38 4.47 -4.77
C ASN A 38 -13.76 3.71 -6.04
N ALA A 39 -13.10 3.92 -7.19
CA ALA A 39 -13.47 3.23 -8.43
C ALA A 39 -12.97 1.77 -8.47
N LEU A 40 -11.83 1.49 -7.82
CA LEU A 40 -11.28 0.13 -7.69
C LEU A 40 -11.85 -0.61 -6.46
N ALA A 41 -12.23 0.11 -5.41
CA ALA A 41 -12.77 -0.48 -4.19
C ALA A 41 -14.19 -1.05 -4.33
N GLN A 42 -15.00 -0.59 -5.29
CA GLN A 42 -16.39 -1.05 -5.44
C GLN A 42 -16.51 -2.51 -5.90
N ASP A 43 -15.62 -2.99 -6.78
CA ASP A 43 -15.59 -4.40 -7.19
C ASP A 43 -14.85 -5.29 -6.17
N ALA A 44 -13.81 -4.78 -5.51
CA ALA A 44 -13.03 -5.53 -4.51
C ALA A 44 -13.82 -5.79 -3.20
N ALA A 45 -14.72 -4.89 -2.81
CA ALA A 45 -15.55 -5.06 -1.61
C ALA A 45 -16.58 -6.20 -1.73
N ALA A 46 -17.00 -6.57 -2.94
CA ALA A 46 -18.02 -7.58 -3.17
C ALA A 46 -17.52 -9.04 -3.00
N SER A 47 -16.19 -9.27 -3.09
CA SER A 47 -15.58 -10.60 -3.09
C SER A 47 -14.86 -10.98 -1.80
N SER A 48 -14.70 -10.04 -0.85
CA SER A 48 -14.05 -10.32 0.42
C SER A 48 -15.07 -10.60 1.54
N ARG A 49 -14.92 -11.72 2.24
CA ARG A 49 -15.84 -12.12 3.33
C ARG A 49 -15.07 -12.42 4.60
N LEU A 50 -15.43 -11.78 5.71
CA LEU A 50 -14.91 -12.12 7.02
C LEU A 50 -15.41 -13.51 7.43
N SER A 51 -14.48 -14.45 7.57
CA SER A 51 -14.76 -15.83 7.94
C SER A 51 -14.50 -16.10 9.43
N ILE A 52 -13.53 -15.40 10.04
CA ILE A 52 -13.18 -15.56 11.45
C ILE A 52 -12.90 -14.19 12.06
N GLY A 53 -13.66 -13.76 13.06
CA GLY A 53 -13.36 -12.57 13.86
C GLY A 53 -12.32 -12.90 14.93
N ILE A 54 -11.19 -12.20 14.95
CA ILE A 54 -10.14 -12.36 15.97
C ILE A 54 -10.24 -11.21 16.99
N PHE A 55 -10.44 -9.99 16.50
CA PHE A 55 -10.70 -8.80 17.30
C PHE A 55 -11.60 -7.86 16.48
N GLN A 56 -12.78 -7.51 16.99
CA GLN A 56 -13.76 -6.67 16.29
C GLN A 56 -14.07 -5.40 17.08
N GLY A 57 -13.05 -4.83 17.72
CA GLY A 57 -13.18 -3.56 18.45
C GLY A 57 -13.85 -3.66 19.81
N ASP A 58 -14.20 -4.85 20.28
CA ASP A 58 -14.72 -5.05 21.63
C ASP A 58 -13.71 -4.64 22.70
N LEU A 59 -14.18 -4.29 23.90
CA LEU A 59 -13.29 -4.09 25.04
C LEU A 59 -12.42 -5.34 25.25
N ALA A 60 -11.15 -5.17 25.63
CA ALA A 60 -10.18 -6.26 25.60
C ALA A 60 -10.61 -7.43 26.52
N GLU A 61 -11.20 -7.07 27.67
CA GLU A 61 -11.84 -8.01 28.61
C GLU A 61 -13.00 -8.80 27.99
N ASN A 62 -13.79 -8.19 27.11
CA ASN A 62 -14.93 -8.82 26.43
C ASN A 62 -14.47 -9.63 25.20
N ALA A 63 -13.38 -9.21 24.56
CA ALA A 63 -12.76 -9.89 23.43
C ALA A 63 -11.96 -11.15 23.83
N ASN A 64 -11.87 -11.48 25.12
CA ASN A 64 -10.94 -12.48 25.66
C ASN A 64 -9.46 -12.20 25.32
N VAL A 65 -9.10 -10.93 25.13
CA VAL A 65 -7.73 -10.50 24.80
C VAL A 65 -7.11 -9.80 25.99
N LYS A 66 -5.93 -10.26 26.42
CA LYS A 66 -5.08 -9.51 27.34
C LYS A 66 -4.01 -8.77 26.55
N LEU A 67 -3.92 -7.46 26.77
CA LEU A 67 -2.93 -6.62 26.13
C LEU A 67 -1.65 -6.59 26.97
N GLY A 68 -0.51 -6.55 26.31
CA GLY A 68 0.78 -6.52 26.97
C GLY A 68 1.86 -5.82 26.16
N SER A 69 2.99 -5.59 26.82
CA SER A 69 4.22 -5.11 26.19
C SER A 69 5.03 -6.25 25.61
N TRP A 70 5.78 -5.94 24.56
CA TRP A 70 6.87 -6.78 24.08
C TRP A 70 8.12 -5.93 23.92
N GLY A 71 9.21 -6.31 24.59
CA GLY A 71 10.37 -5.44 24.75
C GLY A 71 9.97 -4.10 25.38
N SER A 72 10.44 -2.99 24.80
CA SER A 72 10.12 -1.62 25.25
C SER A 72 8.85 -1.03 24.60
N GLY A 73 8.10 -1.83 23.83
CA GLY A 73 6.83 -1.39 23.25
C GLY A 73 5.65 -1.59 24.19
N ARG A 74 4.45 -1.30 23.70
CA ARG A 74 3.20 -1.44 24.46
C ARG A 74 1.98 -1.66 23.56
N ALA A 75 0.99 -2.36 24.09
CA ALA A 75 -0.38 -2.40 23.59
C ALA A 75 -1.33 -1.95 24.71
N GLU A 76 -2.19 -1.00 24.42
CA GLU A 76 -3.13 -0.42 25.37
C GLU A 76 -4.52 -0.32 24.73
N GLN A 77 -5.57 -0.55 25.52
CA GLN A 77 -6.92 -0.29 25.05
C GLN A 77 -7.13 1.22 24.86
N SER A 78 -7.79 1.60 23.78
CA SER A 78 -8.16 2.98 23.50
C SER A 78 -9.64 3.08 23.15
N LYS A 79 -10.31 4.11 23.67
CA LYS A 79 -11.66 4.52 23.26
C LYS A 79 -11.64 5.58 22.17
N GLU A 80 -10.47 5.87 21.64
CA GLU A 80 -10.26 6.78 20.53
C GLU A 80 -10.00 5.98 19.25
N ASN A 81 -10.16 6.63 18.11
CA ASN A 81 -9.81 6.09 16.80
C ASN A 81 -10.48 4.74 16.54
N ILE A 82 -11.73 4.56 16.95
CA ILE A 82 -12.45 3.29 16.84
C ILE A 82 -12.78 3.02 15.38
N PHE A 83 -12.48 1.80 14.90
CA PHE A 83 -12.88 1.36 13.56
C PHE A 83 -14.28 0.74 13.57
N VAL A 84 -14.51 -0.15 14.53
CA VAL A 84 -15.74 -0.92 14.74
C VAL A 84 -15.88 -1.18 16.24
N GLY A 85 -17.09 -1.46 16.73
CA GLY A 85 -17.33 -1.76 18.14
C GLY A 85 -17.11 -0.54 19.05
N ASP A 86 -16.53 -0.79 20.23
CA ASP A 86 -16.42 0.18 21.32
C ASP A 86 -15.00 0.68 21.58
N SER A 87 -14.00 0.11 20.90
CA SER A 87 -12.59 0.36 21.18
C SER A 87 -11.67 0.08 19.99
N SER A 88 -10.44 0.56 20.13
CA SER A 88 -9.29 0.13 19.34
C SER A 88 -8.16 -0.28 20.28
N ILE A 89 -7.13 -0.93 19.74
CA ILE A 89 -5.89 -1.21 20.46
C ILE A 89 -4.85 -0.21 19.99
N ARG A 90 -4.35 0.64 20.88
CA ARG A 90 -3.24 1.55 20.60
C ARG A 90 -1.93 0.80 20.83
N LEU A 91 -1.10 0.70 19.79
CA LEU A 91 0.24 0.14 19.85
C LEU A 91 1.29 1.24 19.80
N THR A 92 2.36 1.08 20.57
CA THR A 92 3.59 1.85 20.40
C THR A 92 4.76 0.91 20.16
N THR A 93 5.51 1.19 19.11
CA THR A 93 6.71 0.46 18.70
C THR A 93 7.95 1.31 18.93
N GLN A 94 9.11 0.67 19.12
CA GLN A 94 10.42 1.34 19.28
C GLN A 94 11.47 0.83 18.27
N GLY A 95 11.10 -0.13 17.41
CA GLY A 95 11.98 -0.85 16.50
C GLY A 95 11.69 -2.35 16.49
N PHE A 96 12.60 -3.12 15.90
CA PHE A 96 12.44 -4.58 15.80
C PHE A 96 12.30 -5.22 17.18
N TYR A 97 11.31 -6.12 17.31
CA TYR A 97 10.99 -6.83 18.56
C TYR A 97 10.69 -5.90 19.76
N GLN A 98 10.18 -4.69 19.50
CA GLN A 98 9.73 -3.78 20.55
C GLN A 98 8.38 -3.19 20.15
N GLY A 99 7.30 -3.76 20.68
CA GLY A 99 5.94 -3.45 20.24
C GLY A 99 4.87 -3.94 21.21
N GLY A 100 3.67 -4.17 20.68
CA GLY A 100 2.52 -4.60 21.45
C GLY A 100 2.25 -6.09 21.34
N ARG A 101 1.64 -6.66 22.36
CA ARG A 101 1.28 -8.07 22.46
C ARG A 101 -0.21 -8.21 22.79
N LEU A 102 -0.85 -9.15 22.09
CA LEU A 102 -2.22 -9.57 22.31
C LEU A 102 -2.18 -11.04 22.70
N ASP A 103 -2.58 -11.36 23.93
CA ASP A 103 -2.69 -12.71 24.45
C ASP A 103 -4.16 -13.13 24.43
N PHE A 104 -4.50 -14.14 23.62
CA PHE A 104 -5.85 -14.67 23.52
C PHE A 104 -6.08 -15.66 24.66
N THR A 105 -6.94 -15.30 25.61
CA THR A 105 -7.27 -16.14 26.77
C THR A 105 -7.91 -17.44 26.32
N ASN A 106 -8.72 -17.38 25.26
CA ASN A 106 -9.17 -18.53 24.49
C ASN A 106 -8.45 -18.51 23.14
N PRO A 107 -7.54 -19.46 22.85
CA PRO A 107 -6.83 -19.49 21.57
C PRO A 107 -7.80 -19.51 20.38
N VAL A 108 -7.52 -18.68 19.37
CA VAL A 108 -8.40 -18.47 18.21
C VAL A 108 -8.12 -19.51 17.14
N ASP A 109 -9.12 -20.34 16.84
CA ASP A 109 -9.00 -21.44 15.89
C ASP A 109 -9.01 -20.97 14.44
N LEU A 110 -7.92 -21.19 13.72
CA LEU A 110 -7.78 -20.90 12.28
C LEU A 110 -7.88 -22.17 11.42
N GLY A 111 -8.21 -23.33 12.00
CA GLY A 111 -8.19 -24.63 11.33
C GLY A 111 -8.98 -24.67 10.03
N SER A 112 -10.17 -24.04 10.00
CA SER A 112 -10.99 -23.96 8.79
C SER A 112 -10.38 -23.08 7.69
N ALA A 113 -9.50 -22.13 8.04
CA ALA A 113 -8.88 -21.22 7.10
C ALA A 113 -7.64 -21.83 6.42
N PHE A 114 -6.93 -22.76 7.06
CA PHE A 114 -5.75 -23.40 6.48
C PHE A 114 -6.04 -24.20 5.20
N GLY A 115 -7.28 -24.69 5.03
CA GLY A 115 -7.71 -25.40 3.82
C GLY A 115 -8.06 -24.48 2.64
N ASN A 116 -8.10 -23.16 2.85
CA ASN A 116 -8.51 -22.20 1.84
C ASN A 116 -7.29 -21.39 1.34
N PRO A 117 -6.88 -21.55 0.07
CA PRO A 117 -5.75 -20.80 -0.50
C PRO A 117 -6.00 -19.29 -0.59
N ASN A 118 -7.27 -18.88 -0.54
CA ASN A 118 -7.71 -17.49 -0.60
C ASN A 118 -7.98 -16.90 0.79
N ALA A 119 -7.60 -17.59 1.87
CA ALA A 119 -7.74 -17.09 3.22
C ALA A 119 -6.57 -16.18 3.61
N TYR A 120 -6.90 -14.97 4.09
CA TYR A 120 -5.94 -13.97 4.55
C TYR A 120 -6.27 -13.53 5.96
N VAL A 121 -5.26 -13.42 6.82
CA VAL A 121 -5.38 -12.61 8.03
C VAL A 121 -5.32 -11.15 7.59
N ARG A 122 -6.29 -10.35 8.03
CA ARG A 122 -6.39 -8.91 7.81
C ARG A 122 -6.35 -8.19 9.15
N LEU A 123 -5.48 -7.20 9.25
CA LEU A 123 -5.43 -6.23 10.32
C LEU A 123 -5.82 -4.86 9.76
N ARG A 124 -6.77 -4.18 10.38
CA ARG A 124 -7.08 -2.78 10.06
C ARG A 124 -6.26 -1.88 10.97
N VAL A 125 -5.28 -1.19 10.40
CA VAL A 125 -4.35 -0.32 11.12
C VAL A 125 -4.55 1.14 10.73
N ARG A 126 -4.57 2.04 11.70
CA ARG A 126 -4.54 3.49 11.50
C ARG A 126 -3.31 4.07 12.17
N PHE A 127 -2.55 4.89 11.44
CA PHE A 127 -1.35 5.52 11.97
C PHE A 127 -1.66 6.85 12.64
N SER A 128 -1.25 7.02 13.90
CA SER A 128 -1.38 8.29 14.59
C SER A 128 -0.38 9.29 13.99
N GLY A 129 -0.88 10.38 13.38
CA GLY A 129 -0.03 11.38 12.72
C GLY A 129 0.27 11.12 11.24
N ALA A 130 -0.50 10.24 10.57
CA ALA A 130 -0.60 10.24 9.10
C ALA A 130 -1.47 11.40 8.57
N SER A 131 -2.00 12.25 9.47
CA SER A 131 -2.46 13.57 9.10
C SER A 131 -1.31 14.38 8.54
N GLY A 132 -1.51 14.86 7.30
CA GLY A 132 -0.79 16.01 6.81
C GLY A 132 -0.81 17.06 7.91
N ALA A 133 0.32 17.23 8.57
CA ALA A 133 0.60 18.48 9.23
C ALA A 133 0.52 19.51 8.11
N GLN A 134 -0.62 20.22 8.05
CA GLN A 134 -0.61 21.63 7.70
C GLN A 134 0.43 22.28 8.61
N ASN A 135 1.68 22.20 8.20
CA ASN A 135 2.66 23.21 8.54
C ASN A 135 2.20 24.41 7.73
N SER A 136 1.46 25.28 8.39
CA SER A 136 1.29 26.66 7.99
C SER A 136 2.65 27.20 7.55
N PHE A 137 2.82 27.41 6.24
CA PHE A 137 3.89 28.25 5.74
C PHE A 137 3.51 28.99 4.46
N ASP A 138 3.40 30.30 4.64
CA ASP A 138 3.93 31.40 3.83
C ASP A 138 3.85 31.26 2.29
N PRO A 139 3.09 32.13 1.59
CA PRO A 139 2.99 32.11 0.14
C PRO A 139 4.27 32.66 -0.49
N GLY A 140 5.22 31.79 -0.79
CA GLY A 140 6.40 32.20 -1.57
C GLY A 140 7.63 31.31 -1.45
N SER A 141 7.54 30.00 -1.69
CA SER A 141 8.72 29.24 -2.11
C SER A 141 8.35 27.92 -2.78
N GLY A 142 9.18 27.50 -3.73
CA GLY A 142 8.94 26.46 -4.72
C GLY A 142 8.49 25.09 -4.21
N GLU A 143 7.66 24.50 -5.05
CA GLU A 143 6.93 23.26 -4.95
C GLU A 143 7.86 22.05 -4.71
N THR A 144 8.01 21.66 -3.44
CA THR A 144 8.32 20.28 -3.06
C THR A 144 7.26 19.83 -2.06
N ALA A 145 6.21 19.22 -2.59
CA ALA A 145 5.25 18.46 -1.79
C ALA A 145 6.00 17.38 -1.02
N ARG A 146 6.31 17.65 0.26
CA ARG A 146 6.89 16.65 1.17
C ARG A 146 5.84 15.56 1.38
N ARG A 147 5.95 14.47 0.62
CA ARG A 147 5.19 13.24 0.85
C ARG A 147 5.31 12.87 2.32
N ALA A 148 4.18 12.68 3.02
CA ALA A 148 4.21 12.11 4.36
C ALA A 148 4.92 10.74 4.28
N ALA A 149 6.11 10.63 4.87
CA ALA A 149 6.83 9.37 4.90
C ALA A 149 6.00 8.34 5.67
N SER A 150 5.93 7.09 5.19
CA SER A 150 5.26 6.02 5.92
C SER A 150 5.88 5.89 7.33
N PRO A 151 5.07 5.66 8.37
CA PRO A 151 5.56 5.60 9.76
C PRO A 151 6.45 4.40 10.04
N PHE A 152 6.53 3.44 9.12
CA PHE A 152 7.53 2.37 9.01
C PHE A 152 7.58 1.85 7.57
N GLU A 153 8.68 1.22 7.17
CA GLU A 153 8.78 0.55 5.86
C GLU A 153 8.34 -0.91 5.97
N ARG A 154 8.47 -1.51 7.16
CA ARG A 154 8.12 -2.91 7.43
C ARG A 154 7.44 -3.07 8.78
N MET A 155 6.34 -3.83 8.79
CA MET A 155 5.76 -4.41 10.00
C MET A 155 6.23 -5.84 10.17
N ARG A 156 6.31 -6.27 11.42
CA ARG A 156 6.63 -7.64 11.78
C ARG A 156 5.59 -8.19 12.74
N PHE A 157 5.21 -9.43 12.52
CA PHE A 157 4.23 -10.17 13.31
C PHE A 157 4.87 -11.44 13.82
N LEU A 158 4.72 -11.70 15.12
CA LEU A 158 5.08 -12.98 15.72
C LEU A 158 3.81 -13.62 16.26
N LEU A 159 3.39 -14.72 15.65
CA LEU A 159 2.24 -15.50 16.10
C LEU A 159 2.75 -16.71 16.87
N THR A 160 2.16 -16.96 18.04
CA THR A 160 2.41 -18.18 18.84
C THR A 160 1.11 -18.98 18.89
N MET A 161 1.19 -20.23 18.44
CA MET A 161 0.07 -21.17 18.45
C MET A 161 -0.11 -21.81 19.85
N ALA A 162 -1.23 -22.47 20.08
CA ALA A 162 -1.54 -23.08 21.37
C ALA A 162 -0.62 -24.26 21.70
N ASP A 163 -0.07 -24.95 20.69
CA ASP A 163 0.97 -25.98 20.83
C ASP A 163 2.38 -25.42 21.12
N GLY A 164 2.54 -24.09 21.11
CA GLY A 164 3.81 -23.39 21.31
C GLY A 164 4.60 -23.10 20.03
N THR A 165 4.13 -23.56 18.86
CA THR A 165 4.75 -23.25 17.57
C THR A 165 4.68 -21.76 17.28
N THR A 166 5.78 -21.19 16.78
CA THR A 166 5.85 -19.77 16.40
C THR A 166 6.03 -19.57 14.90
N TYR A 167 5.45 -18.47 14.41
CA TYR A 167 5.56 -17.98 13.03
C TYR A 167 5.94 -16.50 13.04
N GLU A 168 6.96 -16.15 12.27
CA GLU A 168 7.40 -14.76 12.07
C GLU A 168 7.09 -14.32 10.65
N LEU A 169 6.40 -13.20 10.52
CA LEU A 169 6.00 -12.62 9.24
C LEU A 169 6.48 -11.17 9.18
N ILE A 170 7.01 -10.77 8.04
CA ILE A 170 7.42 -9.38 7.78
C ILE A 170 6.63 -8.88 6.58
N ARG A 171 5.89 -7.78 6.75
CA ARG A 171 5.11 -7.15 5.69
C ARG A 171 5.69 -5.80 5.33
N PRO A 172 6.02 -5.55 4.05
CA PRO A 172 6.31 -4.19 3.61
C PRO A 172 5.05 -3.34 3.77
N VAL A 173 5.22 -2.09 4.17
CA VAL A 173 4.12 -1.15 4.32
C VAL A 173 4.31 -0.05 3.31
N SER A 174 3.46 -0.09 2.29
CA SER A 174 3.34 0.98 1.30
C SER A 174 1.93 1.52 1.40
N ILE A 175 1.77 2.61 2.16
CA ILE A 175 0.48 3.27 2.31
C ILE A 175 0.24 4.08 1.05
N ALA A 176 -0.80 3.72 0.30
CA ALA A 176 -1.26 4.55 -0.80
C ALA A 176 -1.61 5.95 -0.25
N PRO A 177 -1.26 7.04 -0.95
CA PRO A 177 -1.75 8.36 -0.59
C PRO A 177 -3.27 8.32 -0.47
N THR A 178 -3.77 8.71 0.69
CA THR A 178 -5.19 8.81 0.99
C THR A 178 -5.47 10.25 1.38
N ASP A 179 -6.57 10.81 0.86
CA ASP A 179 -7.04 12.13 1.27
C ASP A 179 -7.63 12.11 2.67
N ASP A 180 -7.97 10.91 3.17
CA ASP A 180 -8.38 10.69 4.55
C ASP A 180 -7.16 10.30 5.40
N PRO A 181 -6.63 11.24 6.21
CA PRO A 181 -5.50 10.97 7.10
C PRO A 181 -5.83 10.03 8.25
N ASP A 182 -7.12 9.81 8.51
CA ASP A 182 -7.64 8.98 9.58
C ASP A 182 -8.09 7.60 9.07
N ALA A 183 -7.84 7.30 7.79
CA ALA A 183 -8.20 6.04 7.18
C ALA A 183 -7.49 4.85 7.83
N TYR A 184 -8.27 3.80 8.05
CA TYR A 184 -7.78 2.48 8.43
C TYR A 184 -7.31 1.70 7.19
N VAL A 185 -6.00 1.46 7.11
CA VAL A 185 -5.39 0.68 6.03
C VAL A 185 -5.33 -0.81 6.39
N PRO A 186 -5.60 -1.71 5.44
CA PRO A 186 -5.44 -3.14 5.67
C PRO A 186 -3.97 -3.54 5.59
N ILE A 187 -3.49 -4.27 6.59
CA ILE A 187 -2.25 -5.04 6.53
C ILE A 187 -2.65 -6.50 6.55
N THR A 188 -2.24 -7.24 5.53
CA THR A 188 -2.72 -8.60 5.28
C THR A 188 -1.56 -9.57 5.16
N PHE A 189 -1.80 -10.86 5.38
CA PHE A 189 -0.94 -11.96 4.97
C PHE A 189 -1.76 -13.24 4.80
N PRO A 190 -1.42 -14.12 3.85
CA PRO A 190 -2.20 -15.34 3.64
C PRO A 190 -2.03 -16.29 4.82
N VAL A 191 -3.08 -17.03 5.17
CA VAL A 191 -3.04 -18.05 6.22
C VAL A 191 -2.05 -19.16 5.87
N SER A 192 -1.81 -19.42 4.59
CA SER A 192 -0.79 -20.35 4.10
C SER A 192 0.65 -19.94 4.48
N ALA A 193 0.91 -18.66 4.80
CA ALA A 193 2.19 -18.22 5.34
C ALA A 193 2.45 -18.77 6.76
N LEU A 194 1.42 -19.30 7.42
CA LEU A 194 1.50 -19.99 8.71
C LEU A 194 1.70 -21.51 8.55
N VAL A 195 2.26 -21.96 7.42
CA VAL A 195 2.70 -23.33 7.19
C VAL A 195 4.23 -23.33 7.06
N LYS A 196 4.93 -23.99 8.01
CA LYS A 196 6.40 -24.04 7.96
C LYS A 196 6.86 -24.81 6.73
N LYS A 197 7.83 -24.27 6.01
CA LYS A 197 8.46 -24.96 4.88
C LYS A 197 9.51 -25.95 5.40
N GLY A 198 9.61 -27.10 4.75
CA GLY A 198 10.68 -28.06 4.96
C GLY A 198 12.03 -27.55 4.45
N ALA A 199 13.10 -28.29 4.73
CA ALA A 199 14.44 -27.98 4.22
C ALA A 199 14.53 -28.00 2.67
N ASP A 200 13.60 -28.69 2.02
CA ASP A 200 13.43 -28.75 0.57
C ASP A 200 12.63 -27.56 0.00
N GLY A 201 12.23 -26.61 0.85
CA GLY A 201 11.44 -25.44 0.47
C GLY A 201 9.96 -25.73 0.23
N LYS A 202 9.51 -26.99 0.35
CA LYS A 202 8.09 -27.35 0.17
C LYS A 202 7.27 -27.05 1.42
N PRO A 203 5.96 -26.78 1.28
CA PRO A 203 5.08 -26.65 2.43
C PRO A 203 5.12 -27.91 3.29
N GLY A 204 5.35 -27.74 4.60
CA GLY A 204 5.25 -28.81 5.58
C GLY A 204 3.80 -29.18 5.92
N PRO A 205 3.59 -29.99 6.97
CA PRO A 205 2.26 -30.36 7.42
C PRO A 205 1.41 -29.11 7.74
N VAL A 206 0.18 -29.11 7.25
CA VAL A 206 -0.80 -28.08 7.59
C VAL A 206 -1.08 -28.14 9.10
N PRO A 207 -1.01 -27.00 9.82
CA PRO A 207 -1.33 -26.98 11.23
C PRO A 207 -2.75 -27.47 11.52
N SER A 208 -2.91 -28.21 12.62
CA SER A 208 -4.19 -28.77 13.07
C SER A 208 -4.24 -28.86 14.59
N GLY A 209 -5.42 -29.08 15.16
CA GLY A 209 -5.61 -29.10 16.61
C GLY A 209 -5.10 -27.81 17.25
N ASP A 210 -4.28 -27.93 18.28
CA ASP A 210 -3.70 -26.77 18.97
C ASP A 210 -2.63 -26.02 18.15
N GLY A 211 -2.04 -26.67 17.14
CA GLY A 211 -1.15 -26.00 16.18
C GLY A 211 -1.88 -25.05 15.23
N ALA A 212 -3.20 -25.19 15.08
CA ALA A 212 -4.03 -24.30 14.26
C ALA A 212 -4.67 -23.15 15.06
N LYS A 213 -4.47 -23.10 16.38
CA LYS A 213 -5.10 -22.10 17.26
C LYS A 213 -4.08 -21.04 17.67
N VAL A 214 -4.33 -19.79 17.32
CA VAL A 214 -3.47 -18.66 17.71
C VAL A 214 -3.71 -18.30 19.17
N LYS A 215 -2.69 -18.46 20.00
CA LYS A 215 -2.72 -18.13 21.43
C LYS A 215 -2.21 -16.71 21.71
N GLN A 216 -1.28 -16.22 20.91
CA GLN A 216 -0.67 -14.90 21.10
C GLN A 216 -0.26 -14.32 19.75
N MET A 217 -0.43 -13.01 19.60
CA MET A 217 0.13 -12.25 18.49
C MET A 217 0.89 -11.05 19.03
N ALA A 218 2.14 -10.89 18.61
CA ALA A 218 2.93 -9.69 18.86
C ALA A 218 3.17 -8.94 17.55
N VAL A 219 3.11 -7.61 17.61
CA VAL A 219 3.16 -6.72 16.45
C VAL A 219 4.24 -5.66 16.66
N PHE A 220 5.11 -5.49 15.66
CA PHE A 220 6.28 -4.61 15.69
C PHE A 220 6.41 -3.82 14.39
N GLY A 221 7.18 -2.73 14.44
CA GLY A 221 7.66 -1.99 13.28
C GLY A 221 9.18 -1.96 13.21
N ASP A 222 9.74 -1.42 12.14
CA ASP A 222 11.18 -1.19 12.00
C ASP A 222 11.69 0.08 12.69
N ARG A 223 10.78 0.95 13.16
CA ARG A 223 11.09 2.21 13.85
C ARG A 223 10.05 2.55 14.90
N TYR A 224 10.24 3.68 15.57
CA TYR A 224 9.24 4.23 16.47
C TYR A 224 7.98 4.65 15.72
N ALA A 225 6.84 4.12 16.12
CA ALA A 225 5.53 4.53 15.62
C ALA A 225 4.45 4.27 16.67
N VAL A 226 3.42 5.13 16.65
CA VAL A 226 2.17 4.95 17.40
C VAL A 226 1.04 4.76 16.40
N PHE A 227 0.24 3.72 16.59
CA PHE A 227 -0.87 3.41 15.70
C PHE A 227 -1.99 2.69 16.44
N ASN A 228 -3.18 2.70 15.86
CA ASN A 228 -4.35 2.00 16.35
C ASN A 228 -4.63 0.79 15.46
N LEU A 229 -4.95 -0.33 16.10
CA LEU A 229 -5.46 -1.54 15.48
C LEU A 229 -6.95 -1.62 15.79
N GLY A 230 -7.78 -1.58 14.75
CA GLY A 230 -9.22 -1.46 14.86
C GLY A 230 -9.96 -2.80 14.67
N GLU A 231 -9.40 -3.69 13.84
CA GLU A 231 -9.96 -5.01 13.58
C GLU A 231 -8.82 -5.98 13.26
N ILE A 232 -8.96 -7.22 13.72
CA ILE A 232 -8.21 -8.38 13.23
C ILE A 232 -9.23 -9.45 12.83
N GLY A 233 -9.07 -10.03 11.65
CA GLY A 233 -9.89 -11.16 11.24
C GLY A 233 -9.26 -11.97 10.13
N VAL A 234 -9.81 -13.15 9.89
CA VAL A 234 -9.54 -13.90 8.66
C VAL A 234 -10.64 -13.58 7.67
N ILE A 235 -10.23 -13.21 6.46
CA ILE A 235 -11.11 -13.02 5.32
C ILE A 235 -10.82 -14.08 4.26
N THR A 236 -11.82 -14.41 3.46
CA THR A 236 -11.62 -15.05 2.15
C THR A 236 -11.66 -13.97 1.08
N ASP A 237 -10.67 -13.94 0.19
CA ASP A 237 -10.56 -12.96 -0.89
C ASP A 237 -10.25 -13.65 -2.23
N GLU A 238 -11.23 -13.64 -3.12
CA GLU A 238 -11.17 -14.25 -4.45
C GLU A 238 -10.85 -13.26 -5.57
N THR A 239 -10.46 -12.02 -5.22
CA THR A 239 -10.20 -10.96 -6.19
C THR A 239 -9.08 -11.37 -7.13
N GLU A 240 -9.34 -11.35 -8.42
CA GLU A 240 -8.32 -11.63 -9.43
C GLU A 240 -7.32 -10.48 -9.54
N PHE A 241 -6.09 -10.81 -9.93
CA PHE A 241 -5.10 -9.80 -10.26
C PHE A 241 -5.45 -9.11 -11.56
N SER A 242 -5.50 -7.79 -11.53
CA SER A 242 -5.58 -6.97 -12.74
C SER A 242 -4.60 -5.81 -12.65
N VAL A 243 -4.02 -5.46 -13.79
CA VAL A 243 -3.14 -4.30 -13.92
C VAL A 243 -3.78 -3.37 -14.95
N GLN A 244 -3.80 -2.08 -14.64
CA GLN A 244 -4.30 -1.07 -15.56
C GLN A 244 -3.28 -0.86 -16.69
N PRO A 245 -3.72 -0.68 -17.95
CA PRO A 245 -2.82 -0.33 -19.05
C PRO A 245 -1.99 0.92 -18.74
N LEU A 246 -0.76 0.93 -19.24
CA LEU A 246 0.11 2.11 -19.15
C LEU A 246 -0.23 3.07 -20.29
N ASP A 247 -0.75 4.25 -19.95
CA ASP A 247 -0.95 5.35 -20.89
C ASP A 247 0.24 6.32 -20.79
N LEU A 248 1.12 6.27 -21.79
CA LEU A 248 2.40 6.99 -21.80
C LEU A 248 2.40 7.98 -22.98
N PRO A 249 2.47 9.31 -22.74
CA PRO A 249 2.62 10.30 -23.80
C PRO A 249 4.03 10.24 -24.43
N PRO A 250 4.26 10.92 -25.57
CA PRO A 250 5.59 11.14 -26.09
C PRO A 250 6.52 11.76 -25.04
N VAL A 251 7.77 11.33 -25.06
CA VAL A 251 8.80 11.69 -24.07
C VAL A 251 9.96 12.40 -24.77
N PHE A 252 10.67 13.30 -24.07
CA PHE A 252 11.91 13.87 -24.59
C PHE A 252 13.15 13.30 -23.92
N VAL A 253 14.26 13.27 -24.67
CA VAL A 253 15.55 12.82 -24.17
C VAL A 253 15.99 13.68 -22.98
N ASN A 254 16.47 13.03 -21.93
CA ASN A 254 16.91 13.61 -20.65
C ASN A 254 15.79 14.16 -19.75
N ASP A 255 14.51 14.02 -20.12
CA ASP A 255 13.41 14.33 -19.20
C ASP A 255 13.34 13.30 -18.08
N THR A 256 13.04 13.79 -16.87
CA THR A 256 12.71 12.93 -15.73
C THR A 256 11.22 12.66 -15.74
N ILE A 257 10.88 11.39 -15.94
CA ILE A 257 9.49 10.94 -16.11
C ILE A 257 9.10 10.16 -14.86
N SER A 258 7.94 10.47 -14.29
CA SER A 258 7.38 9.64 -13.21
C SER A 258 6.44 8.59 -13.79
N PHE A 259 6.70 7.32 -13.50
CA PHE A 259 5.85 6.20 -13.85
C PHE A 259 5.03 5.77 -12.64
N ILE A 260 3.74 5.52 -12.84
CA ILE A 260 2.80 5.10 -11.80
C ILE A 260 2.14 3.79 -12.22
N GLY A 261 2.33 2.77 -11.39
CA GLY A 261 1.68 1.47 -11.52
C GLY A 261 0.33 1.50 -10.82
N SER A 262 -0.69 0.96 -11.49
CA SER A 262 -2.00 0.75 -10.90
C SER A 262 -2.47 -0.68 -11.13
N ALA A 263 -2.79 -1.37 -10.05
CA ALA A 263 -3.26 -2.74 -10.07
C ALA A 263 -4.26 -2.98 -8.93
N GLU A 264 -5.11 -3.97 -9.14
CA GLU A 264 -6.04 -4.51 -8.14
C GLU A 264 -5.63 -5.96 -7.84
N GLY A 265 -5.74 -6.35 -6.57
CA GLY A 265 -5.40 -7.70 -6.13
C GLY A 265 -6.06 -8.13 -4.83
N GLY A 266 -7.05 -7.37 -4.36
CA GLY A 266 -7.77 -7.60 -3.12
C GLY A 266 -6.84 -7.53 -1.90
N ALA A 267 -6.92 -8.54 -1.05
CA ALA A 267 -6.14 -8.68 0.17
C ALA A 267 -4.65 -8.96 -0.06
N THR A 268 -4.19 -9.10 -1.30
CA THR A 268 -2.80 -9.42 -1.58
C THR A 268 -1.89 -8.20 -1.44
N THR A 269 -0.70 -8.39 -0.88
CA THR A 269 0.33 -7.33 -0.90
C THR A 269 1.06 -7.36 -2.23
N LEU A 270 0.96 -6.28 -3.00
CA LEU A 270 1.49 -6.17 -4.35
C LEU A 270 2.93 -5.62 -4.38
N ARG A 271 3.75 -6.15 -5.29
CA ARG A 271 5.07 -5.62 -5.67
C ARG A 271 5.07 -5.24 -7.15
N TYR A 272 5.69 -4.09 -7.45
CA TYR A 272 5.73 -3.49 -8.80
C TYR A 272 7.18 -3.44 -9.28
N THR A 273 7.48 -4.07 -10.41
CA THR A 273 8.79 -4.03 -11.06
C THR A 273 8.64 -3.51 -12.48
N TRP A 274 9.56 -2.66 -12.89
CA TRP A 274 9.56 -1.99 -14.19
C TRP A 274 10.77 -2.41 -15.01
N ASP A 275 10.54 -2.58 -16.30
CA ASP A 275 11.53 -2.75 -17.36
C ASP A 275 11.33 -1.62 -18.36
N PHE A 276 12.41 -0.98 -18.80
CA PHE A 276 12.34 0.14 -19.74
C PHE A 276 12.83 -0.22 -21.14
N ASP A 277 13.19 -1.48 -21.37
CA ASP A 277 13.48 -1.97 -22.70
C ASP A 277 12.94 -3.40 -22.94
N ALA A 278 13.36 -3.99 -24.05
CA ALA A 278 12.97 -5.35 -24.44
C ALA A 278 14.16 -6.16 -24.96
N SER A 279 15.38 -5.63 -24.79
CA SER A 279 16.58 -6.11 -25.47
C SER A 279 17.19 -7.33 -24.81
N ASP A 280 16.91 -7.56 -23.52
CA ASP A 280 17.42 -8.68 -22.73
C ASP A 280 16.32 -9.54 -22.07
N GLY A 281 15.08 -9.40 -22.57
CA GLY A 281 13.90 -10.07 -22.03
C GLY A 281 13.10 -9.16 -21.11
N ILE A 282 12.32 -9.74 -20.20
CA ILE A 282 11.65 -8.97 -19.14
C ILE A 282 12.53 -9.05 -17.88
N GLN A 283 13.10 -7.92 -17.46
CA GLN A 283 13.91 -7.77 -16.25
C GLN A 283 13.30 -6.74 -15.30
N ALA A 284 13.86 -6.64 -14.09
CA ALA A 284 13.48 -5.62 -13.11
C ALA A 284 14.57 -4.55 -13.01
N ASP A 285 14.43 -3.49 -13.80
CA ASP A 285 15.32 -2.31 -13.77
C ASP A 285 15.04 -1.39 -12.60
N SER A 286 13.79 -1.37 -12.14
CA SER A 286 13.34 -0.52 -11.04
C SER A 286 12.19 -1.16 -10.28
N GLU A 287 12.07 -0.81 -9.00
CA GLU A 287 11.04 -1.34 -8.12
C GLU A 287 10.28 -0.20 -7.42
N GLY A 288 8.96 -0.33 -7.36
CA GLY A 288 8.09 0.60 -6.66
C GLY A 288 6.82 0.92 -7.45
N ARG A 289 5.74 1.22 -6.74
CA ARG A 289 4.48 1.65 -7.38
C ARG A 289 4.63 2.97 -8.13
N VAL A 290 5.43 3.88 -7.59
CA VAL A 290 5.78 5.15 -8.23
C VAL A 290 7.30 5.23 -8.31
N ILE A 291 7.83 5.36 -9.52
CA ILE A 291 9.27 5.50 -9.76
C ILE A 291 9.54 6.67 -10.71
N THR A 292 10.80 7.03 -10.88
CA THR A 292 11.24 7.97 -11.92
C THR A 292 12.29 7.33 -12.82
N HIS A 293 12.23 7.60 -14.12
CA HIS A 293 13.20 7.12 -15.10
C HIS A 293 13.56 8.21 -16.12
N VAL A 294 14.73 8.11 -16.74
CA VAL A 294 15.26 9.07 -17.73
C VAL A 294 15.79 8.31 -18.95
N PHE A 295 15.19 8.55 -20.12
CA PHE A 295 15.71 8.04 -21.39
C PHE A 295 16.82 8.93 -21.94
N LYS A 296 17.99 8.36 -22.20
CA LYS A 296 19.18 9.09 -22.67
C LYS A 296 19.35 9.12 -24.19
N LYS A 297 18.48 8.42 -24.92
CA LYS A 297 18.53 8.30 -26.38
C LYS A 297 17.13 8.42 -26.96
N ALA A 298 17.00 9.06 -28.11
CA ALA A 298 15.77 9.07 -28.87
C ALA A 298 15.55 7.68 -29.51
N GLY A 299 14.28 7.30 -29.69
CA GLY A 299 13.89 6.00 -30.23
C GLY A 299 12.59 5.48 -29.62
N LYS A 300 12.20 4.28 -30.04
CA LYS A 300 11.06 3.57 -29.46
C LYS A 300 11.54 2.63 -28.38
N PHE A 301 10.92 2.71 -27.21
CA PHE A 301 11.19 1.85 -26.06
C PHE A 301 9.92 1.10 -25.67
N THR A 302 10.06 -0.16 -25.25
CA THR A 302 8.95 -0.91 -24.66
C THR A 302 9.09 -0.83 -23.16
N VAL A 303 8.12 -0.23 -22.48
CA VAL A 303 8.07 -0.20 -21.02
C VAL A 303 7.16 -1.31 -20.55
N THR A 304 7.67 -2.16 -19.67
CA THR A 304 6.94 -3.29 -19.09
C THR A 304 6.76 -3.09 -17.59
N LEU A 305 5.51 -3.09 -17.12
CA LEU A 305 5.18 -3.18 -15.71
C LEU A 305 4.78 -4.61 -15.38
N THR A 306 5.49 -5.24 -14.44
CA THR A 306 5.12 -6.53 -13.86
C THR A 306 4.68 -6.34 -12.41
N VAL A 307 3.48 -6.82 -12.09
CA VAL A 307 2.91 -6.79 -10.74
C VAL A 307 2.87 -8.22 -10.19
N THR A 308 3.43 -8.41 -9.00
CA THR A 308 3.55 -9.71 -8.34
C THR A 308 2.94 -9.71 -6.95
N ASP A 309 2.48 -10.88 -6.52
CA ASP A 309 2.12 -11.17 -5.14
C ASP A 309 3.40 -11.39 -4.33
N VAL A 310 3.58 -10.62 -3.24
CA VAL A 310 4.73 -10.78 -2.34
C VAL A 310 4.82 -12.20 -1.74
N ASP A 311 3.69 -12.87 -1.56
CA ASP A 311 3.62 -14.23 -1.03
C ASP A 311 3.67 -15.33 -2.11
N GLY A 312 3.61 -14.93 -3.39
CA GLY A 312 3.66 -15.84 -4.53
C GLY A 312 2.45 -16.77 -4.66
N ILE A 313 1.31 -16.42 -4.05
CA ILE A 313 0.07 -17.22 -4.13
C ILE A 313 -0.60 -17.00 -5.49
N LYS A 314 -0.72 -15.74 -5.91
CA LYS A 314 -1.29 -15.37 -7.21
C LYS A 314 -0.20 -15.24 -8.27
N LYS A 315 -0.54 -15.59 -9.51
CA LYS A 315 0.37 -15.47 -10.66
C LYS A 315 0.66 -13.99 -10.95
N PRO A 316 1.89 -13.65 -11.36
CA PRO A 316 2.22 -12.31 -11.85
C PRO A 316 1.31 -11.89 -13.02
N VAL A 317 1.04 -10.59 -13.12
CA VAL A 317 0.37 -9.98 -14.27
C VAL A 317 1.25 -8.86 -14.80
N THR A 318 1.32 -8.74 -16.13
CA THR A 318 2.19 -7.80 -16.82
C THR A 318 1.38 -6.96 -17.79
N THR A 319 1.77 -5.69 -17.94
CA THR A 319 1.31 -4.80 -19.01
C THR A 319 2.50 -4.12 -19.68
N THR A 320 2.39 -3.86 -20.97
CA THR A 320 3.44 -3.24 -21.79
C THR A 320 2.88 -2.01 -22.50
N SER A 321 3.72 -1.01 -22.73
CA SER A 321 3.39 0.15 -23.57
C SER A 321 4.61 0.64 -24.33
N GLU A 322 4.41 1.07 -25.57
CA GLU A 322 5.48 1.63 -26.40
C GLU A 322 5.60 3.13 -26.12
N VAL A 323 6.81 3.59 -25.82
CA VAL A 323 7.14 5.00 -25.62
C VAL A 323 7.99 5.46 -26.78
N GLU A 324 7.54 6.50 -27.47
CA GLU A 324 8.35 7.23 -28.44
C GLU A 324 9.11 8.35 -27.71
N VAL A 325 10.44 8.24 -27.70
CA VAL A 325 11.34 9.23 -27.14
C VAL A 325 11.91 10.08 -28.26
N THR A 326 11.60 11.36 -28.24
CA THR A 326 12.08 12.39 -29.18
C THR A 326 13.25 13.18 -28.63
N ALA A 327 14.13 13.65 -29.51
CA ALA A 327 15.27 14.48 -29.15
C ALA A 327 14.87 15.93 -28.81
#